data_AF-A0A9E5HZK4-F1
#
_entry.id   AF-A0A9E5HZK4-F1
#
_cell.length_a   1.000
_cell.length_b   1.000
_cell.length_c   1.000
_cell.angle_alpha   90.00
_cell.angle_beta   90.00
_cell.angle_gamma   90.00
#
_symmetry.space_group_name_H-M   'P 1'
#
loop_
_entity.id
_entity.type
_entity.pdbx_description
1 polymer ?
#
loop_
_entity_poly.entity_id
_entity_poly.type
_entity_poly.pdbx_seq_one_letter_code
_entity_poly.pdbx_strand_id
1 'polypeptide(L)'
;KVGAKTVSDPAQLLPGADFLMYCLADDIAVNSLFLKGPELVQKVEKGTIVIDLSTIDPVTSAAERKVYESRGIAFLDAPVFGTKGEARDGGLWIVIGGPEDIYKKSLPVLEPISETLHYMGEGGNGTKMKLVGNLLVASQIVSIGEALTLAKKAGLDLTKVLEVAAVADFKTPIYAGVGAGVIKDDYEVNFPLKLMLKDARLIQAFAARLNSPVSIAVTTEELAKEGVDGGMGELNASAIVKVISNRAGVNLSE
;
A
#
# COMPACT_ATOMS: atom_id res chain seq x y z
N LYS A 1 -10.85 12.93 -18.17
CA LYS A 1 -9.79 13.95 -18.39
C LYS A 1 -10.38 15.36 -18.66
N VAL A 2 -11.47 15.76 -18.03
CA VAL A 2 -12.10 17.06 -18.36
C VAL A 2 -11.79 18.04 -17.23
N GLY A 3 -10.78 18.90 -17.42
CA GLY A 3 -10.51 20.05 -16.54
C GLY A 3 -9.15 20.11 -15.83
N ALA A 4 -8.38 19.03 -15.76
CA ALA A 4 -7.09 19.03 -15.04
C ALA A 4 -5.97 19.75 -15.81
N LYS A 5 -5.26 20.67 -15.15
CA LYS A 5 -4.04 21.32 -15.66
C LYS A 5 -2.82 20.45 -15.35
N THR A 6 -2.03 20.11 -16.36
CA THR A 6 -0.75 19.41 -16.20
C THR A 6 0.41 20.40 -16.25
N VAL A 7 1.40 20.22 -15.38
CA VAL A 7 2.61 21.04 -15.33
C VAL A 7 3.85 20.15 -15.27
N SER A 8 4.99 20.66 -15.72
CA SER A 8 6.29 19.97 -15.63
C SER A 8 6.98 20.19 -14.29
N ASP A 9 6.63 21.27 -13.57
CA ASP A 9 7.12 21.59 -12.23
C ASP A 9 5.91 21.63 -11.27
N PRO A 10 5.81 20.72 -10.29
CA PRO A 10 4.72 20.67 -9.32
C PRO A 10 4.50 22.00 -8.57
N ALA A 11 5.53 22.83 -8.43
CA ALA A 11 5.42 24.13 -7.77
C ALA A 11 4.41 25.07 -8.44
N GLN A 12 4.16 24.90 -9.74
CA GLN A 12 3.21 25.71 -10.50
C GLN A 12 1.74 25.44 -10.15
N LEU A 13 1.45 24.38 -9.38
CA LEU A 13 0.10 24.04 -8.90
C LEU A 13 -0.20 24.60 -7.50
N LEU A 14 0.81 25.09 -6.79
CA LEU A 14 0.67 25.48 -5.37
C LEU A 14 -0.03 26.82 -5.12
N PRO A 15 0.18 27.88 -5.93
CA PRO A 15 -0.45 29.17 -5.64
C PRO A 15 -1.97 29.07 -5.63
N GLY A 16 -2.59 29.46 -4.50
CA GLY A 16 -4.05 29.42 -4.32
C GLY A 16 -4.65 28.02 -4.17
N ALA A 17 -3.85 26.98 -3.92
CA ALA A 17 -4.36 25.64 -3.66
C ALA A 17 -4.86 25.47 -2.22
N ASP A 18 -6.13 25.09 -2.06
CA ASP A 18 -6.69 24.73 -0.75
C ASP A 18 -6.12 23.41 -0.23
N PHE A 19 -5.84 22.47 -1.14
CA PHE A 19 -5.32 21.14 -0.84
C PHE A 19 -4.11 20.79 -1.71
N LEU A 20 -3.11 20.19 -1.11
CA LEU A 20 -2.00 19.52 -1.81
C LEU A 20 -2.07 18.03 -1.49
N MET A 21 -2.48 17.21 -2.45
CA MET A 21 -2.54 15.76 -2.33
C MET A 21 -1.45 15.11 -3.19
N TYR A 22 -0.73 14.12 -2.65
CA TYR A 22 0.24 13.35 -3.41
C TYR A 22 0.21 11.87 -3.04
N CYS A 23 0.57 11.03 -4.01
CA CYS A 23 0.69 9.59 -3.87
C CYS A 23 1.94 9.13 -4.62
N LEU A 24 3.03 8.92 -3.88
CA LEU A 24 4.36 8.63 -4.40
C LEU A 24 4.77 7.18 -4.09
N ALA A 25 5.77 6.68 -4.83
CA ALA A 25 6.13 5.27 -4.80
C ALA A 25 6.79 4.83 -3.47
N ASP A 26 7.64 5.68 -2.90
CA ASP A 26 8.49 5.34 -1.76
C ASP A 26 9.00 6.58 -1.01
N ASP A 27 9.69 6.32 0.10
CA ASP A 27 10.36 7.32 0.92
C ASP A 27 11.41 8.14 0.15
N ILE A 28 12.06 7.58 -0.87
CA ILE A 28 13.07 8.31 -1.66
C ILE A 28 12.39 9.42 -2.47
N ALA A 29 11.28 9.10 -3.13
CA ALA A 29 10.48 10.06 -3.89
C ALA A 29 9.94 11.18 -2.98
N VAL A 30 9.38 10.82 -1.82
CA VAL A 30 8.90 11.79 -0.82
C VAL A 30 10.05 12.67 -0.32
N ASN A 31 11.17 12.07 0.10
CA ASN A 31 12.33 12.81 0.59
C ASN A 31 12.88 13.75 -0.47
N SER A 32 12.97 13.31 -1.72
CA SER A 32 13.51 14.11 -2.82
C SER A 32 12.65 15.34 -3.10
N LEU A 33 11.32 15.19 -3.11
CA LEU A 33 10.40 16.27 -3.45
C LEU A 33 10.17 17.24 -2.30
N PHE A 34 10.07 16.74 -1.06
CA PHE A 34 9.60 17.56 0.06
C PHE A 34 10.66 17.83 1.13
N LEU A 35 11.59 16.91 1.38
CA LEU A 35 12.52 17.02 2.52
C LEU A 35 13.92 17.52 2.14
N LYS A 36 14.42 17.13 0.97
CA LYS A 36 15.78 17.46 0.47
C LYS A 36 15.76 18.51 -0.64
N GLY A 37 14.65 18.65 -1.35
CA GLY A 37 14.39 19.70 -2.33
C GLY A 37 13.58 20.83 -1.70
N PRO A 38 14.20 21.82 -1.03
CA PRO A 38 13.49 22.85 -0.28
C PRO A 38 12.51 23.70 -1.11
N GLU A 39 12.58 23.64 -2.45
CA GLU A 39 11.74 24.47 -3.30
C GLU A 39 10.25 24.17 -3.19
N LEU A 40 9.84 22.90 -3.16
CA LEU A 40 8.42 22.60 -3.29
C LEU A 40 7.68 22.88 -1.98
N VAL A 41 8.22 22.43 -0.86
CA VAL A 41 7.66 22.73 0.46
C VAL A 41 7.58 24.23 0.67
N GLN A 42 8.65 25.00 0.42
CA GLN A 42 8.67 26.45 0.69
C GLN A 42 7.62 27.23 -0.08
N LYS A 43 7.19 26.70 -1.23
CA LYS A 43 6.15 27.30 -2.09
C LYS A 43 4.72 26.93 -1.65
N VAL A 44 4.54 26.00 -0.70
CA VAL A 44 3.21 25.73 -0.11
C VAL A 44 2.80 26.90 0.77
N GLU A 45 1.63 27.47 0.50
CA GLU A 45 1.09 28.64 1.18
C GLU A 45 0.44 28.28 2.52
N LYS A 46 0.36 29.25 3.44
CA LYS A 46 -0.41 29.07 4.67
C LYS A 46 -1.90 28.97 4.31
N GLY A 47 -2.60 28.06 4.99
CA GLY A 47 -4.01 27.77 4.72
C GLY A 47 -4.22 26.52 3.85
N THR A 48 -3.22 26.12 3.05
CA THR A 48 -3.23 24.84 2.34
C THR A 48 -3.21 23.67 3.33
N ILE A 49 -4.03 22.65 3.09
CA ILE A 49 -3.98 21.36 3.78
C ILE A 49 -3.19 20.36 2.91
N VAL A 50 -2.11 19.83 3.47
CA VAL A 50 -1.27 18.84 2.79
C VAL A 50 -1.69 17.44 3.20
N ILE A 51 -1.82 16.54 2.22
CA ILE A 51 -2.30 15.17 2.42
C ILE A 51 -1.37 14.20 1.67
N ASP A 52 -0.66 13.37 2.43
CA ASP A 52 0.16 12.29 1.87
C ASP A 52 -0.65 10.98 1.81
N LEU A 53 -0.92 10.50 0.60
CA LEU A 53 -1.60 9.22 0.34
C LEU A 53 -0.61 8.06 0.16
N SER A 54 0.70 8.32 0.27
CA SER A 54 1.78 7.38 -0.02
C SER A 54 1.92 6.34 1.09
N THR A 55 2.44 5.16 0.74
CA THR A 55 2.89 4.17 1.72
C THR A 55 4.39 4.35 1.97
N ILE A 56 4.75 4.93 3.12
CA ILE A 56 6.12 5.28 3.51
C ILE A 56 6.41 4.87 4.96
N ASP A 57 7.65 5.03 5.41
CA ASP A 57 8.04 4.84 6.80
C ASP A 57 7.38 5.91 7.71
N PRO A 58 6.83 5.54 8.90
CA PRO A 58 6.29 6.49 9.86
C PRO A 58 7.25 7.62 10.28
N VAL A 59 8.57 7.40 10.23
CA VAL A 59 9.59 8.44 10.48
C VAL A 59 9.69 9.42 9.32
N THR A 60 9.56 8.98 8.08
CA THR A 60 9.50 9.87 6.91
C THR A 60 8.26 10.76 7.00
N SER A 61 7.09 10.17 7.29
CA SER A 61 5.84 10.92 7.52
C SER A 61 5.97 11.93 8.68
N ALA A 62 6.62 11.54 9.78
CA ALA A 62 6.86 12.46 10.89
C ALA A 62 7.79 13.63 10.52
N ALA A 63 8.77 13.40 9.65
CA ALA A 63 9.64 14.45 9.15
C ALA A 63 8.88 15.44 8.24
N GLU A 64 8.01 14.95 7.36
CA GLU A 64 7.12 15.80 6.55
C GLU A 64 6.20 16.65 7.43
N ARG A 65 5.52 16.02 8.39
CA ARG A 65 4.65 16.72 9.33
C ARG A 65 5.38 17.86 10.01
N LYS A 66 6.58 17.58 10.56
CA LYS A 66 7.40 18.59 11.23
C LYS A 66 7.73 19.77 10.31
N VAL A 67 8.05 19.49 9.05
CA VAL A 67 8.38 20.52 8.05
C VAL A 67 7.18 21.43 7.78
N TYR A 68 5.98 20.88 7.59
CA TYR A 68 4.77 21.67 7.34
C TYR A 68 4.27 22.41 8.59
N GLU A 69 4.18 21.71 9.74
CA GLU A 69 3.66 22.29 10.98
C GLU A 69 4.55 23.41 11.53
N SER A 70 5.88 23.32 11.35
CA SER A 70 6.79 24.43 11.73
C SER A 70 6.52 25.73 10.99
N ARG A 71 5.78 25.68 9.88
CA ARG A 71 5.36 26.82 9.06
C ARG A 71 3.88 27.17 9.27
N GLY A 72 3.18 26.47 10.16
CA GLY A 72 1.75 26.63 10.39
C GLY A 72 0.89 26.08 9.25
N ILE A 73 1.39 25.08 8.51
CA ILE A 73 0.67 24.40 7.43
C ILE A 73 0.17 23.05 7.97
N ALA A 74 -1.11 22.75 7.73
CA ALA A 74 -1.73 21.53 8.20
C ALA A 74 -1.29 20.33 7.35
N PHE A 75 -1.09 19.18 8.01
CA PHE A 75 -0.63 17.95 7.37
C PHE A 75 -1.43 16.74 7.84
N LEU A 76 -1.86 15.90 6.90
CA LEU A 76 -2.48 14.60 7.14
C LEU A 76 -1.66 13.50 6.48
N ASP A 77 -1.35 12.44 7.23
CA ASP A 77 -0.94 11.16 6.66
C ASP A 77 -2.20 10.32 6.40
N ALA A 78 -2.52 10.09 5.13
CA ALA A 78 -3.75 9.46 4.69
C ALA A 78 -3.50 8.33 3.67
N PRO A 79 -2.63 7.35 3.95
CA PRO A 79 -2.37 6.26 3.02
C PRO A 79 -3.63 5.44 2.69
N VAL A 80 -3.61 4.84 1.50
CA VAL A 80 -4.77 4.15 0.92
C VAL A 80 -4.59 2.63 0.86
N PHE A 81 -5.67 1.88 1.06
CA PHE A 81 -5.80 0.49 0.63
C PHE A 81 -6.70 0.43 -0.62
N GLY A 82 -6.47 -0.59 -1.43
CA GLY A 82 -7.10 -0.77 -2.74
C GLY A 82 -6.04 -0.90 -3.83
N THR A 83 -6.50 -1.24 -5.04
CA THR A 83 -5.68 -1.39 -6.24
C THR A 83 -6.12 -0.37 -7.30
N LYS A 84 -5.61 -0.52 -8.53
CA LYS A 84 -5.96 0.36 -9.64
C LYS A 84 -7.46 0.41 -9.92
N GLY A 85 -8.18 -0.70 -9.73
CA GLY A 85 -9.62 -0.78 -9.92
C GLY A 85 -10.36 0.11 -8.92
N GLU A 86 -10.11 -0.10 -7.62
CA GLU A 86 -10.71 0.71 -6.56
C GLU A 86 -10.33 2.18 -6.70
N ALA A 87 -9.09 2.52 -7.04
CA ALA A 87 -8.68 3.90 -7.28
C ALA A 87 -9.45 4.57 -8.43
N ARG A 88 -9.70 3.84 -9.52
CA ARG A 88 -10.45 4.35 -10.68
C ARG A 88 -11.91 4.61 -10.34
N ASP A 89 -12.49 3.73 -9.53
CA ASP A 89 -13.92 3.71 -9.24
C ASP A 89 -14.29 4.50 -7.97
N GLY A 90 -13.31 5.16 -7.34
CA GLY A 90 -13.49 5.92 -6.11
C GLY A 90 -13.74 5.03 -4.88
N GLY A 91 -13.24 3.80 -4.90
CA GLY A 91 -13.49 2.77 -3.90
C GLY A 91 -12.33 2.51 -2.93
N LEU A 92 -11.42 3.48 -2.73
CA LEU A 92 -10.29 3.28 -1.82
C LEU A 92 -10.72 3.27 -0.35
N TRP A 93 -10.03 2.51 0.49
CA TRP A 93 -10.14 2.64 1.94
C TRP A 93 -8.99 3.50 2.44
N ILE A 94 -9.28 4.68 2.99
CA ILE A 94 -8.24 5.62 3.42
C ILE A 94 -8.16 5.61 4.95
N VAL A 95 -6.94 5.46 5.49
CA VAL A 95 -6.69 5.56 6.94
C VAL A 95 -5.94 6.86 7.23
N ILE A 96 -6.53 7.74 8.04
CA ILE A 96 -6.08 9.14 8.18
C ILE A 96 -5.58 9.42 9.60
N GLY A 97 -4.34 9.89 9.72
CA GLY A 97 -3.78 10.50 10.92
C GLY A 97 -3.63 12.01 10.78
N GLY A 98 -3.90 12.76 11.86
CA GLY A 98 -3.73 14.21 11.94
C GLY A 98 -4.79 14.90 12.80
N PRO A 99 -4.84 16.24 12.84
CA PRO A 99 -5.85 16.96 13.61
C PRO A 99 -7.28 16.68 13.10
N GLU A 100 -8.22 16.43 14.01
CA GLU A 100 -9.58 16.03 13.65
C GLU A 100 -10.33 17.11 12.84
N ASP A 101 -10.11 18.39 13.13
CA ASP A 101 -10.73 19.49 12.40
C ASP A 101 -10.19 19.60 10.97
N ILE A 102 -8.90 19.31 10.77
CA ILE A 102 -8.26 19.25 9.46
C ILE A 102 -8.78 18.05 8.67
N TYR A 103 -8.88 16.87 9.31
CA TYR A 103 -9.53 15.70 8.69
C TYR A 103 -10.95 16.03 8.19
N LYS A 104 -11.79 16.65 9.04
CA LYS A 104 -13.16 17.05 8.67
C LYS A 104 -13.20 18.04 7.50
N LYS A 105 -12.26 18.98 7.45
CA LYS A 105 -12.14 19.93 6.32
C LYS A 105 -11.70 19.25 5.03
N SER A 106 -10.98 18.13 5.11
CA SER A 106 -10.49 17.36 3.95
C SER A 106 -11.50 16.39 3.36
N LEU A 107 -12.67 16.17 3.98
CA LEU A 107 -13.71 15.27 3.46
C LEU A 107 -14.09 15.55 1.99
N PRO A 108 -14.28 16.80 1.53
CA PRO A 108 -14.70 17.06 0.15
C PRO A 108 -13.72 16.59 -0.93
N VAL A 109 -12.45 16.38 -0.59
CA VAL A 109 -11.43 15.87 -1.53
C VAL A 109 -11.10 14.39 -1.32
N LEU A 110 -11.41 13.84 -0.14
CA LEU A 110 -11.16 12.43 0.20
C LEU A 110 -12.37 11.52 -0.11
N GLU A 111 -13.59 11.97 0.15
CA GLU A 111 -14.82 11.20 -0.12
C GLU A 111 -14.95 10.79 -1.60
N PRO A 112 -14.67 11.65 -2.61
CA PRO A 112 -14.86 11.26 -4.01
C PRO A 112 -13.93 10.14 -4.51
N ILE A 113 -12.86 9.85 -3.78
CA ILE A 113 -11.87 8.82 -4.13
C ILE A 113 -11.94 7.59 -3.20
N SER A 114 -12.88 7.57 -2.25
CA SER A 114 -12.93 6.54 -1.21
C SER A 114 -14.29 5.85 -1.07
N GLU A 115 -14.24 4.54 -0.82
CA GLU A 115 -15.38 3.78 -0.32
C GLU A 115 -15.58 4.08 1.17
N THR A 116 -14.47 4.14 1.93
CA THR A 116 -14.51 4.49 3.35
C THR A 116 -13.32 5.36 3.78
N LEU A 117 -13.57 6.14 4.82
CA LEU A 117 -12.58 6.95 5.52
C LEU A 117 -12.49 6.51 6.98
N HIS A 118 -11.28 6.25 7.46
CA HIS A 118 -11.01 5.80 8.82
C HIS A 118 -10.09 6.78 9.53
N TYR A 119 -10.63 7.58 10.43
CA TYR A 119 -9.84 8.50 11.26
C TYR A 119 -9.12 7.73 12.38
N MET A 120 -7.79 7.78 12.35
CA MET A 120 -6.89 7.05 13.25
C MET A 120 -6.36 7.92 14.40
N GLY A 121 -6.88 9.13 14.56
CA GLY A 121 -6.44 10.06 15.60
C GLY A 121 -5.18 10.83 15.19
N GLU A 122 -4.24 10.93 16.13
CA GLU A 122 -3.03 11.76 15.99
C GLU A 122 -2.23 11.48 14.72
N GLY A 123 -1.46 12.49 14.30
CA GLY A 123 -0.56 12.41 13.17
C GLY A 123 0.39 11.21 13.25
N GLY A 124 0.48 10.47 12.16
CA GLY A 124 1.32 9.30 11.95
C GLY A 124 0.56 8.00 12.14
N ASN A 125 -0.64 8.03 12.72
CA ASN A 125 -1.43 6.82 12.92
C ASN A 125 -2.02 6.26 11.62
N GLY A 126 -2.22 7.07 10.58
CA GLY A 126 -2.57 6.60 9.24
C GLY A 126 -1.44 5.75 8.66
N THR A 127 -0.20 6.27 8.64
CA THR A 127 0.99 5.52 8.17
C THR A 127 1.22 4.24 8.98
N LYS A 128 1.10 4.30 10.32
CA LYS A 128 1.23 3.09 11.16
C LYS A 128 0.16 2.05 10.83
N MET A 129 -1.10 2.47 10.72
CA MET A 129 -2.22 1.57 10.40
C MET A 129 -2.05 0.95 9.01
N LYS A 130 -1.52 1.70 8.04
CA LYS A 130 -1.20 1.18 6.71
C LYS A 130 -0.22 0.01 6.77
N LEU A 131 0.86 0.12 7.55
CA LEU A 131 1.83 -0.97 7.72
C LEU A 131 1.21 -2.19 8.42
N VAL A 132 0.35 -1.99 9.41
CA VAL A 132 -0.40 -3.08 10.06
C VAL A 132 -1.31 -3.79 9.05
N GLY A 133 -2.07 -3.06 8.23
CA GLY A 133 -2.92 -3.67 7.22
C GLY A 133 -2.12 -4.38 6.13
N ASN A 134 -1.00 -3.81 5.67
CA ASN A 134 -0.15 -4.46 4.67
C ASN A 134 0.52 -5.75 5.20
N LEU A 135 0.80 -5.83 6.51
CA LEU A 135 1.23 -7.09 7.13
C LEU A 135 0.14 -8.17 7.02
N LEU A 136 -1.13 -7.81 7.25
CA LEU A 136 -2.26 -8.75 7.09
C LEU A 136 -2.42 -9.20 5.63
N VAL A 137 -2.34 -8.26 4.68
CA VAL A 137 -2.39 -8.57 3.23
C VAL A 137 -1.27 -9.52 2.84
N ALA A 138 -0.03 -9.22 3.24
CA ALA A 138 1.12 -10.07 2.95
C ALA A 138 0.97 -11.47 3.54
N SER A 139 0.53 -11.56 4.80
CA SER A 139 0.23 -12.84 5.46
C SER A 139 -0.77 -13.67 4.68
N GLN A 140 -1.84 -13.03 4.19
CA GLN A 140 -2.86 -13.73 3.41
C GLN A 140 -2.28 -14.24 2.09
N ILE A 141 -1.57 -13.42 1.33
CA ILE A 141 -0.97 -13.84 0.05
C ILE A 141 0.00 -15.03 0.23
N VAL A 142 0.88 -14.98 1.23
CA VAL A 142 1.80 -16.10 1.50
C VAL A 142 1.02 -17.34 1.92
N SER A 143 0.07 -17.20 2.85
CA SER A 143 -0.71 -18.35 3.35
C SER A 143 -1.52 -19.06 2.26
N ILE A 144 -2.14 -18.34 1.33
CA ILE A 144 -2.89 -18.98 0.22
C ILE A 144 -1.92 -19.64 -0.77
N GLY A 145 -0.73 -19.06 -0.98
CA GLY A 145 0.30 -19.67 -1.81
C GLY A 145 0.81 -20.99 -1.25
N GLU A 146 1.09 -21.04 0.06
CA GLU A 146 1.48 -22.27 0.75
C GLU A 146 0.35 -23.30 0.74
N ALA A 147 -0.90 -22.88 1.02
CA ALA A 147 -2.06 -23.76 1.05
C ALA A 147 -2.34 -24.40 -0.32
N LEU A 148 -2.33 -23.63 -1.41
CA LEU A 148 -2.53 -24.16 -2.76
C LEU A 148 -1.37 -25.08 -3.19
N THR A 149 -0.14 -24.73 -2.82
CA THR A 149 1.04 -25.58 -3.05
C THR A 149 0.94 -26.93 -2.34
N LEU A 150 0.54 -26.91 -1.07
CA LEU A 150 0.31 -28.11 -0.28
C LEU A 150 -0.85 -28.94 -0.85
N ALA A 151 -1.96 -28.29 -1.19
CA ALA A 151 -3.13 -28.94 -1.78
C ALA A 151 -2.80 -29.66 -3.09
N LYS A 152 -2.01 -29.02 -3.98
CA LYS A 152 -1.56 -29.64 -5.22
C LYS A 152 -0.73 -30.90 -4.96
N LYS A 153 0.19 -30.85 -3.99
CA LYS A 153 0.98 -32.02 -3.57
C LYS A 153 0.14 -33.12 -2.94
N ALA A 154 -0.93 -32.74 -2.24
CA ALA A 154 -1.87 -33.68 -1.65
C ALA A 154 -2.84 -34.29 -2.67
N GLY A 155 -2.78 -33.89 -3.95
CA GLY A 155 -3.65 -34.41 -5.01
C GLY A 155 -5.06 -33.83 -4.99
N LEU A 156 -5.26 -32.67 -4.36
CA LEU A 156 -6.54 -31.97 -4.35
C LEU A 156 -6.72 -31.13 -5.62
N ASP A 157 -7.96 -31.03 -6.07
CA ASP A 157 -8.40 -30.07 -7.10
C ASP A 157 -8.36 -28.65 -6.50
N LEU A 158 -7.59 -27.76 -7.12
CA LEU A 158 -7.37 -26.41 -6.57
C LEU A 158 -8.62 -25.55 -6.67
N THR A 159 -9.44 -25.74 -7.70
CA THR A 159 -10.74 -25.08 -7.82
C THR A 159 -11.66 -25.46 -6.66
N LYS A 160 -11.71 -26.75 -6.29
CA LYS A 160 -12.46 -27.21 -5.09
C LYS A 160 -11.92 -26.67 -3.78
N VAL A 161 -10.60 -26.51 -3.66
CA VAL A 161 -10.00 -25.87 -2.50
C VAL A 161 -10.44 -24.41 -2.37
N LEU A 162 -10.47 -23.67 -3.48
CA LEU A 162 -10.95 -22.28 -3.50
C LEU A 162 -12.46 -22.16 -3.24
N GLU A 163 -13.28 -23.12 -3.69
CA GLU A 163 -14.72 -23.18 -3.34
C GLU A 163 -14.92 -23.27 -1.81
N VAL A 164 -14.13 -24.11 -1.13
CA VAL A 164 -14.17 -24.22 0.34
C VAL A 164 -13.68 -22.92 0.99
N ALA A 165 -12.59 -22.34 0.46
CA ALA A 165 -12.03 -21.10 0.98
C ALA A 165 -12.97 -19.89 0.87
N ALA A 166 -13.88 -19.90 -0.10
CA ALA A 166 -14.85 -18.82 -0.29
C ALA A 166 -15.96 -18.81 0.78
N VAL A 167 -16.21 -19.93 1.47
CA VAL A 167 -17.37 -20.07 2.38
C VAL A 167 -16.99 -20.31 3.84
N ALA A 168 -15.82 -20.90 4.10
CA ALA A 168 -15.36 -21.19 5.45
C ALA A 168 -14.92 -19.92 6.22
N ASP A 169 -14.62 -20.08 7.52
CA ASP A 169 -14.26 -18.95 8.41
C ASP A 169 -13.00 -18.19 7.99
N PHE A 170 -12.17 -18.78 7.14
CA PHE A 170 -10.98 -18.16 6.57
C PHE A 170 -11.25 -17.41 5.26
N LYS A 171 -12.52 -17.19 4.88
CA LYS A 171 -12.87 -16.45 3.66
C LYS A 171 -12.33 -15.02 3.69
N THR A 172 -11.63 -14.63 2.63
CA THR A 172 -11.17 -13.26 2.42
C THR A 172 -11.22 -12.91 0.93
N PRO A 173 -11.43 -11.64 0.55
CA PRO A 173 -11.33 -11.21 -0.84
C PRO A 173 -9.96 -11.52 -1.47
N ILE A 174 -8.89 -11.49 -0.66
CA ILE A 174 -7.52 -11.79 -1.11
C ILE A 174 -7.37 -13.26 -1.51
N TYR A 175 -7.90 -14.20 -0.72
CA TYR A 175 -7.84 -15.62 -1.09
C TYR A 175 -8.62 -15.90 -2.38
N ALA A 176 -9.80 -15.31 -2.53
CA ALA A 176 -10.60 -15.46 -3.73
C ALA A 176 -9.87 -14.88 -4.96
N GLY A 177 -9.39 -13.64 -4.87
CA GLY A 177 -8.72 -12.96 -5.99
C GLY A 177 -7.38 -13.57 -6.36
N VAL A 178 -6.47 -13.70 -5.38
CA VAL A 178 -5.13 -14.27 -5.59
C VAL A 178 -5.21 -15.73 -6.00
N GLY A 179 -6.04 -16.52 -5.32
CA GLY A 179 -6.22 -17.93 -5.64
C GLY A 179 -6.70 -18.13 -7.07
N ALA A 180 -7.76 -17.42 -7.48
CA ALA A 180 -8.30 -17.51 -8.83
C ALA A 180 -7.31 -17.06 -9.91
N GLY A 181 -6.52 -16.00 -9.65
CA GLY A 181 -5.48 -15.55 -10.56
C GLY A 181 -4.36 -16.59 -10.71
N VAL A 182 -3.85 -17.11 -9.59
CA VAL A 182 -2.75 -18.10 -9.58
C VAL A 182 -3.12 -19.37 -10.35
N ILE A 183 -4.30 -19.95 -10.13
CA ILE A 183 -4.68 -21.19 -10.85
C ILE A 183 -4.90 -20.96 -12.35
N LYS A 184 -5.09 -19.71 -12.78
CA LYS A 184 -5.22 -19.32 -14.21
C LYS A 184 -3.91 -18.82 -14.82
N ASP A 185 -2.80 -18.87 -14.08
CA ASP A 185 -1.53 -18.25 -14.44
C ASP A 185 -1.63 -16.74 -14.74
N ASP A 186 -2.59 -16.05 -14.12
CA ASP A 186 -2.83 -14.62 -14.29
C ASP A 186 -2.07 -13.79 -13.23
N TYR A 187 -1.15 -12.97 -13.72
CA TYR A 187 -0.33 -12.06 -12.93
C TYR A 187 -0.38 -10.62 -13.47
N GLU A 188 -1.49 -10.24 -14.11
CA GLU A 188 -1.72 -8.86 -14.54
C GLU A 188 -1.55 -7.89 -13.36
N VAL A 189 -0.73 -6.86 -13.57
CA VAL A 189 -0.19 -6.04 -12.48
C VAL A 189 -1.20 -5.03 -11.93
N ASN A 190 -1.74 -5.33 -10.75
CA ASN A 190 -2.51 -4.41 -9.92
C ASN A 190 -1.63 -3.80 -8.82
N PHE A 191 -0.81 -4.62 -8.18
CA PHE A 191 0.19 -4.24 -7.19
C PHE A 191 1.51 -4.97 -7.48
N PRO A 192 2.56 -4.31 -7.98
CA PRO A 192 3.82 -4.97 -8.35
C PRO A 192 4.51 -5.69 -7.18
N LEU A 193 5.11 -6.86 -7.45
CA LEU A 193 5.86 -7.63 -6.45
C LEU A 193 7.00 -6.82 -5.81
N LYS A 194 7.68 -5.96 -6.58
CA LYS A 194 8.72 -5.07 -6.04
C LYS A 194 8.19 -4.10 -4.97
N LEU A 195 6.91 -3.69 -5.05
CA LEU A 195 6.30 -2.84 -4.03
C LEU A 195 5.92 -3.64 -2.80
N MET A 196 5.49 -4.90 -2.95
CA MET A 196 5.32 -5.80 -1.81
C MET A 196 6.64 -6.03 -1.06
N LEU A 197 7.75 -6.18 -1.78
CA LEU A 197 9.09 -6.26 -1.20
C LEU A 197 9.44 -4.98 -0.41
N LYS A 198 9.15 -3.80 -0.97
CA LYS A 198 9.32 -2.51 -0.28
C LYS A 198 8.49 -2.47 1.01
N ASP A 199 7.21 -2.82 0.95
CA ASP A 199 6.30 -2.78 2.09
C ASP A 199 6.71 -3.77 3.19
N ALA A 200 7.19 -4.97 2.82
CA ALA A 200 7.73 -5.94 3.78
C ALA A 200 8.93 -5.38 4.57
N ARG A 201 9.80 -4.61 3.90
CA ARG A 201 10.93 -3.92 4.56
C ARG A 201 10.47 -2.78 5.45
N LEU A 202 9.49 -1.99 5.02
CA LEU A 202 8.89 -0.94 5.86
C LEU A 202 8.28 -1.51 7.14
N ILE A 203 7.53 -2.60 7.03
CA ILE A 203 6.93 -3.30 8.18
C ILE A 203 8.02 -3.75 9.15
N GLN A 204 9.08 -4.41 8.65
CA GLN A 204 10.18 -4.87 9.50
C GLN A 204 10.92 -3.73 10.19
N ALA A 205 11.23 -2.65 9.47
CA ALA A 205 11.90 -1.48 10.03
C ALA A 205 11.05 -0.82 11.14
N PHE A 206 9.74 -0.69 10.91
CA PHE A 206 8.81 -0.16 11.90
C PHE A 206 8.72 -1.07 13.14
N ALA A 207 8.55 -2.38 12.93
CA ALA A 207 8.44 -3.36 14.00
C ALA A 207 9.70 -3.43 14.87
N ALA A 208 10.89 -3.33 14.25
CA ALA A 208 12.18 -3.31 14.95
C ALA A 208 12.27 -2.15 15.95
N ARG A 209 11.76 -0.95 15.60
CA ARG A 209 11.75 0.22 16.51
C ARG A 209 10.81 0.05 17.69
N LEU A 210 9.80 -0.82 17.56
CA LEU A 210 8.83 -1.11 18.61
C LEU A 210 9.15 -2.38 19.40
N ASN A 211 10.23 -3.10 19.05
CA ASN A 211 10.52 -4.44 19.55
C ASN A 211 9.34 -5.42 19.37
N SER A 212 8.62 -5.31 18.25
CA SER A 212 7.47 -6.16 17.92
C SER A 212 7.88 -7.29 16.96
N PRO A 213 7.54 -8.57 17.23
CA PRO A 213 7.86 -9.66 16.31
C PRO A 213 6.92 -9.66 15.09
N VAL A 214 7.50 -9.73 13.89
CA VAL A 214 6.78 -9.76 12.61
C VAL A 214 7.33 -10.83 11.66
N SER A 215 7.36 -12.10 12.10
CA SER A 215 7.97 -13.21 11.35
C SER A 215 7.44 -13.34 9.91
N ILE A 216 6.15 -13.10 9.70
CA ILE A 216 5.55 -13.13 8.37
C ILE A 216 6.13 -12.08 7.43
N ALA A 217 6.50 -10.89 7.92
CA ALA A 217 7.12 -9.86 7.09
C ALA A 217 8.53 -10.27 6.65
N VAL A 218 9.28 -10.98 7.51
CA VAL A 218 10.60 -11.54 7.17
C VAL A 218 10.46 -12.58 6.06
N THR A 219 9.57 -13.55 6.22
CA THR A 219 9.29 -14.57 5.20
C THR A 219 8.81 -13.94 3.89
N THR A 220 7.96 -12.91 3.99
CA THR A 220 7.48 -12.17 2.81
C THR A 220 8.64 -11.48 2.09
N GLU A 221 9.54 -10.82 2.81
CA GLU A 221 10.72 -10.19 2.20
C GLU A 221 11.57 -11.21 1.46
N GLU A 222 11.89 -12.34 2.10
CA GLU A 222 12.72 -13.40 1.50
C GLU A 222 12.12 -13.92 0.19
N LEU A 223 10.83 -14.28 0.21
CA LEU A 223 10.12 -14.79 -0.96
C LEU A 223 9.96 -13.73 -2.05
N ALA A 224 9.59 -12.51 -1.69
CA ALA A 224 9.44 -11.42 -2.65
C ALA A 224 10.78 -11.02 -3.27
N LYS A 225 11.86 -11.03 -2.48
CA LYS A 225 13.23 -10.79 -2.96
C LYS A 225 13.65 -11.86 -3.97
N GLU A 226 13.45 -13.14 -3.66
CA GLU A 226 13.73 -14.22 -4.61
C GLU A 226 12.96 -14.02 -5.92
N GLY A 227 11.68 -13.66 -5.84
CA GLY A 227 10.87 -13.42 -7.03
C GLY A 227 11.34 -12.21 -7.84
N VAL A 228 11.68 -11.09 -7.17
CA VAL A 228 12.22 -9.88 -7.82
C VAL A 228 13.56 -10.19 -8.50
N ASP A 229 14.48 -10.85 -7.80
CA ASP A 229 15.79 -11.26 -8.35
C ASP A 229 15.62 -12.24 -9.52
N GLY A 230 14.55 -13.05 -9.51
CA GLY A 230 14.13 -13.92 -10.61
C GLY A 230 13.37 -13.24 -11.74
N GLY A 231 13.28 -11.90 -11.76
CA GLY A 231 12.67 -11.13 -12.85
C GLY A 231 11.15 -10.92 -12.75
N MET A 232 10.52 -11.30 -11.64
CA MET A 232 9.06 -11.17 -11.44
C MET A 232 8.65 -9.83 -10.80
N GLY A 233 9.56 -8.88 -10.65
CA GLY A 233 9.31 -7.64 -9.90
C GLY A 233 8.18 -6.75 -10.43
N GLU A 234 7.93 -6.78 -11.74
CA GLU A 234 6.84 -6.04 -12.39
C GLU A 234 5.53 -6.83 -12.51
N LEU A 235 5.55 -8.13 -12.18
CA LEU A 235 4.33 -8.92 -12.10
C LEU A 235 3.54 -8.53 -10.84
N ASN A 236 2.25 -8.90 -10.82
CA ASN A 236 1.44 -8.72 -9.63
C ASN A 236 2.06 -9.41 -8.41
N ALA A 237 1.82 -8.89 -7.21
CA ALA A 237 2.34 -9.40 -5.94
C ALA A 237 1.99 -10.87 -5.70
N SER A 238 0.90 -11.37 -6.29
CA SER A 238 0.57 -12.81 -6.33
C SER A 238 1.66 -13.68 -6.95
N ALA A 239 2.59 -13.13 -7.73
CA ALA A 239 3.76 -13.84 -8.28
C ALA A 239 4.68 -14.40 -7.20
N ILE A 240 4.60 -13.90 -5.95
CA ILE A 240 5.26 -14.52 -4.80
C ILE A 240 4.83 -15.99 -4.62
N VAL A 241 3.60 -16.34 -5.01
CA VAL A 241 3.09 -17.71 -4.97
C VAL A 241 3.83 -18.62 -5.96
N LYS A 242 4.29 -18.09 -7.11
CA LYS A 242 5.15 -18.85 -8.04
C LYS A 242 6.47 -19.25 -7.39
N VAL A 243 7.06 -18.36 -6.58
CA VAL A 243 8.28 -18.68 -5.82
C VAL A 243 8.03 -19.88 -4.90
N ILE A 244 6.93 -19.84 -4.14
CA ILE A 244 6.54 -20.92 -3.21
C ILE A 244 6.31 -22.24 -3.96
N SER A 245 5.54 -22.22 -5.04
CA SER A 245 5.23 -23.45 -5.80
C SER A 245 6.45 -24.02 -6.51
N ASN A 246 7.33 -23.15 -7.03
CA ASN A 246 8.60 -23.55 -7.65
C ASN A 246 9.54 -24.23 -6.64
N ARG A 247 9.69 -23.68 -5.42
CA ARG A 247 10.44 -24.35 -4.34
C ARG A 247 9.89 -25.74 -4.02
N ALA A 248 8.59 -25.93 -4.18
CA ALA A 248 7.94 -27.22 -3.98
C ALA A 248 7.97 -28.13 -5.22
N GLY A 249 8.40 -27.65 -6.38
CA GLY A 249 8.43 -28.42 -7.63
C GLY A 249 7.04 -28.71 -8.22
N VAL A 250 6.06 -27.84 -7.99
CA VAL A 250 4.69 -28.01 -8.52
C VAL A 250 4.26 -26.80 -9.34
N ASN A 251 3.44 -27.06 -10.37
CA ASN A 251 2.73 -26.03 -11.10
C ASN A 251 1.28 -25.95 -10.60
N LEU A 252 0.83 -24.73 -10.28
CA LEU A 252 -0.52 -24.46 -9.78
C LEU A 252 -1.50 -24.06 -10.88
N SER A 253 -1.04 -23.77 -12.10
CA SER A 253 -1.95 -23.53 -13.23
C SER A 253 -2.71 -24.80 -13.57
N GLU A 254 -4.03 -24.69 -13.76
CA GLU A 254 -4.93 -25.76 -14.21
C GLU A 254 -5.48 -25.47 -15.61
#